data_AF-A0A5E4K7R3-F1
#
_entry.id   AF-A0A5E4K7R3-F1
#
_cell.length_a   1.000
_cell.length_b   1.000
_cell.length_c   1.000
_cell.angle_alpha   90.00
_cell.angle_beta   90.00
_cell.angle_gamma   90.00
#
_symmetry.space_group_name_H-M   'P 1'
#
loop_
_entity.id
_entity.type
_entity.pdbx_description
1 polymer ?
#
loop_
_entity_poly.entity_id
_entity_poly.type
_entity_poly.pdbx_seq_one_letter_code
_entity_poly.pdbx_strand_id
1 'polypeptide(L)'
;MKKRSILRIASVQIQYELEHPGLIWKIIWDESYTTKIFQILEFLKGKVDCIVFPELSIPFEMIGELKKYVDTEKIMIIAGSHYIESKNVEHYEQLFDWKFNVEDVRKSICPILVPDRSIFHIEKINPSVGEEIGYADVKFNNGELQGIFSVRDYYMGILICSDFLSPDIRSRILQNVNLALVPQFNSEMKRFYRLADSEFNNPNNVLKVILLANATGETAKGGSALFMNLGASHQKVSKESFGYDYATLITSKEEELILLFKINMESISGRTPNVWKPESHPVDYQEIPIIKKEKGILEIINGIQDAEDVHSCAEILNDKRNQEIIRINSQILFNKIDINNLNLEEIKERIQAVLV
;
A
#
# COMPACT_ATOMS: atom_id res chain seq x y z
N MET A 1 -14.91 22.90 -11.47
CA MET A 1 -14.04 21.72 -11.71
C MET A 1 -14.89 20.46 -11.54
N LYS A 2 -14.82 19.48 -12.45
CA LYS A 2 -15.59 18.22 -12.31
C LYS A 2 -15.05 17.44 -11.11
N LYS A 3 -15.94 17.10 -10.18
CA LYS A 3 -15.67 16.18 -9.06
C LYS A 3 -15.15 14.87 -9.66
N ARG A 4 -13.91 14.47 -9.37
CA ARG A 4 -13.42 13.14 -9.75
C ARG A 4 -13.90 12.17 -8.69
N SER A 5 -14.92 11.39 -9.04
CA SER A 5 -15.48 10.33 -8.19
C SER A 5 -14.49 9.18 -7.96
N ILE A 6 -13.57 8.97 -8.90
CA ILE A 6 -12.58 7.89 -8.83
C ILE A 6 -11.29 8.35 -8.18
N LEU A 7 -10.87 7.63 -7.14
CA LEU A 7 -9.57 7.75 -6.49
C LEU A 7 -8.68 6.57 -6.90
N ARG A 8 -7.49 6.87 -7.43
CA ARG A 8 -6.52 5.84 -7.86
C ARG A 8 -5.41 5.70 -6.82
N ILE A 9 -5.29 4.53 -6.20
CA ILE A 9 -4.32 4.29 -5.12
C ILE A 9 -3.43 3.10 -5.48
N ALA A 10 -2.14 3.20 -5.24
CA ALA A 10 -1.23 2.06 -5.17
C ALA A 10 -0.94 1.71 -3.70
N SER A 11 -1.10 0.45 -3.32
CA SER A 11 -0.53 -0.10 -2.08
C SER A 11 0.66 -0.97 -2.43
N VAL A 12 1.79 -0.75 -1.79
CA VAL A 12 3.00 -1.55 -2.02
C VAL A 12 3.13 -2.58 -0.90
N GLN A 13 3.26 -3.86 -1.27
CA GLN A 13 3.66 -4.95 -0.38
C GLN A 13 5.08 -5.35 -0.78
N ILE A 14 6.06 -4.95 0.02
CA ILE A 14 7.49 -5.05 -0.31
C ILE A 14 8.24 -5.76 0.81
N GLN A 15 9.30 -6.47 0.43
CA GLN A 15 10.20 -7.15 1.35
C GLN A 15 11.40 -6.26 1.67
N TYR A 16 11.72 -6.19 2.96
CA TYR A 16 12.90 -5.54 3.50
C TYR A 16 13.26 -6.15 4.85
N GLU A 17 14.51 -5.94 5.23
CA GLU A 17 15.02 -6.36 6.52
C GLU A 17 15.13 -5.16 7.46
N LEU A 18 14.99 -5.42 8.75
CA LEU A 18 15.18 -4.43 9.78
C LEU A 18 16.37 -4.82 10.64
N GLU A 19 17.24 -3.87 10.94
CA GLU A 19 18.24 -3.97 11.99
C GLU A 19 17.85 -3.15 13.20
N HIS A 20 18.45 -3.50 14.34
CA HIS A 20 18.28 -2.78 15.59
C HIS A 20 19.64 -2.35 16.15
N PRO A 21 20.25 -1.24 15.67
CA PRO A 21 21.57 -0.78 16.11
C PRO A 21 21.62 -0.20 17.54
N GLY A 22 20.57 -0.41 18.34
CA GLY A 22 20.59 -0.24 19.79
C GLY A 22 19.63 0.80 20.36
N LEU A 23 18.91 1.59 19.54
CA LEU A 23 17.92 2.56 20.04
C LEU A 23 16.60 2.60 19.27
N ILE A 24 16.61 2.28 17.98
CA ILE A 24 15.45 2.31 17.09
C ILE A 24 15.61 1.21 16.06
N TRP A 25 14.49 0.70 15.53
CA TRP A 25 14.51 -0.15 14.34
C TRP A 25 14.85 0.68 13.11
N LYS A 26 15.65 0.12 12.20
CA LYS A 26 15.99 0.74 10.92
C LYS A 26 15.90 -0.27 9.81
N ILE A 27 15.48 0.19 8.64
CA ILE A 27 15.61 -0.60 7.43
C ILE A 27 17.08 -0.80 7.08
N ILE A 28 17.44 -2.05 6.77
CA ILE A 28 18.69 -2.38 6.09
C ILE A 28 18.45 -2.15 4.61
N TRP A 29 19.18 -1.19 4.04
CA TRP A 29 19.00 -0.82 2.64
C TRP A 29 20.34 -0.49 1.99
N ASP A 30 20.39 -0.70 0.68
CA ASP A 30 21.51 -0.41 -0.19
C ASP A 30 21.02 0.26 -1.50
N GLU A 31 21.92 0.41 -2.46
CA GLU A 31 21.59 0.96 -3.78
C GLU A 31 20.58 0.08 -4.54
N SER A 32 20.59 -1.24 -4.32
CA SER A 32 19.63 -2.17 -4.92
C SER A 32 18.21 -1.91 -4.41
N TYR A 33 18.06 -1.72 -3.09
CA TYR A 33 16.76 -1.35 -2.51
C TYR A 33 16.27 0.01 -3.00
N THR A 34 17.18 0.99 -3.10
CA THR A 34 16.86 2.32 -3.66
C THR A 34 16.36 2.19 -5.10
N THR A 35 17.07 1.42 -5.93
CA THR A 35 16.70 1.15 -7.33
C THR A 35 15.34 0.47 -7.41
N LYS A 36 15.07 -0.53 -6.56
CA LYS A 36 13.77 -1.21 -6.45
C LYS A 36 12.63 -0.22 -6.21
N ILE A 37 12.79 0.69 -5.24
CA ILE A 37 11.78 1.72 -4.95
C ILE A 37 11.56 2.62 -6.17
N PHE A 38 12.61 3.13 -6.81
CA PHE A 38 12.43 4.00 -7.98
C PHE A 38 11.86 3.29 -9.21
N GLN A 39 12.12 1.99 -9.40
CA GLN A 39 11.46 1.20 -10.45
C GLN A 39 9.96 1.03 -10.17
N ILE A 40 9.57 0.83 -8.91
CA ILE A 40 8.15 0.83 -8.49
C ILE A 40 7.52 2.18 -8.80
N LEU A 41 8.19 3.29 -8.47
CA LEU A 41 7.68 4.64 -8.74
C LEU A 41 7.50 4.89 -10.23
N GLU A 42 8.51 4.57 -11.06
CA GLU A 42 8.41 4.74 -12.51
C GLU A 42 7.29 3.89 -13.12
N PHE A 43 7.12 2.65 -12.65
CA PHE A 43 5.97 1.85 -13.10
C PHE A 43 4.63 2.51 -12.78
N LEU A 44 4.54 3.23 -11.66
CA LEU A 44 3.33 3.89 -11.15
C LEU A 44 3.07 5.28 -11.75
N LYS A 45 4.04 5.83 -12.47
CA LYS A 45 3.96 7.15 -13.10
C LYS A 45 2.71 7.30 -13.96
N GLY A 46 1.93 8.35 -13.69
CA GLY A 46 0.66 8.64 -14.37
C GLY A 46 -0.50 7.69 -14.07
N LYS A 47 -0.28 6.56 -13.39
CA LYS A 47 -1.30 5.54 -13.13
C LYS A 47 -2.12 5.82 -11.87
N VAL A 48 -1.53 6.46 -10.87
CA VAL A 48 -2.13 6.64 -9.54
C VAL A 48 -2.14 8.09 -9.07
N ASP A 49 -3.01 8.37 -8.10
CA ASP A 49 -3.07 9.65 -7.41
C ASP A 49 -2.28 9.62 -6.09
N CYS A 50 -2.17 8.43 -5.47
CA CYS A 50 -1.52 8.21 -4.18
C CYS A 50 -0.80 6.85 -4.15
N ILE A 51 0.37 6.78 -3.53
CA ILE A 51 1.13 5.55 -3.27
C ILE A 51 1.28 5.39 -1.77
N VAL A 52 1.04 4.19 -1.25
CA VAL A 52 1.15 3.84 0.17
C VAL A 52 2.21 2.77 0.35
N PHE A 53 3.27 3.11 1.07
CA PHE A 53 4.33 2.19 1.47
C PHE A 53 4.12 1.66 2.90
N PRO A 54 4.60 0.45 3.23
CA PRO A 54 4.52 -0.11 4.59
C PRO A 54 5.34 0.66 5.64
N GLU A 55 5.01 0.49 6.92
CA GLU A 55 5.77 1.06 8.06
C GLU A 55 7.26 0.64 8.03
N LEU A 56 8.20 1.57 8.26
CA LEU A 56 9.65 1.31 8.20
C LEU A 56 10.22 0.90 6.84
N SER A 57 9.47 1.01 5.74
CA SER A 57 9.96 0.60 4.41
C SER A 57 10.77 1.66 3.66
N ILE A 58 10.60 2.96 3.96
CA ILE A 58 11.35 4.03 3.28
C ILE A 58 12.37 4.65 4.24
N PRO A 59 13.67 4.57 3.93
CA PRO A 59 14.70 5.24 4.73
C PRO A 59 14.59 6.76 4.62
N PHE A 60 14.95 7.46 5.70
CA PHE A 60 14.91 8.93 5.76
C PHE A 60 15.75 9.57 4.64
N GLU A 61 16.90 8.98 4.33
CA GLU A 61 17.83 9.45 3.31
C GLU A 61 17.20 9.56 1.91
N MET A 62 16.16 8.78 1.62
CA MET A 62 15.43 8.83 0.34
C MET A 62 14.36 9.92 0.28
N ILE A 63 13.93 10.48 1.41
CA ILE A 63 12.76 11.38 1.48
C ILE A 63 12.93 12.62 0.60
N GLY A 64 14.14 13.18 0.53
CA GLY A 64 14.43 14.35 -0.32
C GLY A 64 14.28 14.05 -1.82
N GLU A 65 14.69 12.87 -2.28
CA GLU A 65 14.53 12.47 -3.68
C GLU A 65 13.09 12.10 -4.01
N LEU A 66 12.41 11.39 -3.10
CA LEU A 66 10.99 11.11 -3.22
C LEU A 66 10.17 12.41 -3.30
N LYS A 67 10.58 13.46 -2.58
CA LYS A 67 9.91 14.75 -2.65
C LYS A 67 10.03 15.40 -4.03
N LYS A 68 11.22 15.36 -4.64
CA LYS A 68 11.44 15.83 -6.02
C LYS A 68 10.59 15.05 -7.01
N TYR A 69 10.48 13.73 -6.83
CA TYR A 69 9.63 12.87 -7.65
C TYR A 69 8.15 13.26 -7.53
N VAL A 70 7.65 13.40 -6.30
CA VAL A 70 6.25 13.81 -5.99
C VAL A 70 5.90 15.15 -6.64
N ASP A 71 6.81 16.13 -6.57
CA ASP A 71 6.60 17.44 -7.17
C ASP A 71 6.61 17.41 -8.70
N THR A 72 7.41 16.53 -9.30
CA THR A 72 7.52 16.39 -10.75
C THR A 72 6.31 15.66 -11.32
N GLU A 73 5.98 14.50 -10.76
CA GLU A 73 4.97 13.59 -11.30
C GLU A 73 3.55 13.88 -10.80
N LYS A 74 3.41 14.80 -9.83
CA LYS A 74 2.13 15.18 -9.21
C LYS A 74 1.38 14.00 -8.60
N ILE A 75 2.13 13.08 -7.96
CA ILE A 75 1.63 11.90 -7.26
C ILE A 75 1.89 12.06 -5.77
N MET A 76 0.91 11.78 -4.91
CA MET A 76 1.11 11.78 -3.45
C MET A 76 1.81 10.49 -3.01
N ILE A 77 2.74 10.58 -2.05
CA ILE A 77 3.38 9.41 -1.43
C ILE A 77 3.17 9.45 0.08
N ILE A 78 2.70 8.33 0.62
CA ILE A 78 2.71 8.02 2.04
C ILE A 78 3.87 7.05 2.22
N ALA A 79 4.98 7.56 2.74
CA ALA A 79 6.28 6.89 2.69
C ALA A 79 6.41 5.77 3.74
N GLY A 80 5.31 5.25 4.29
CA GLY A 80 5.38 4.42 5.48
C GLY A 80 5.81 5.23 6.69
N SER A 81 6.69 4.70 7.53
CA SER A 81 7.19 5.44 8.70
C SER A 81 8.69 5.23 8.91
N HIS A 82 9.31 6.08 9.71
CA HIS A 82 10.67 5.89 10.22
C HIS A 82 10.82 6.60 11.56
N TYR A 83 11.93 6.34 12.23
CA TYR A 83 12.25 6.98 13.50
C TYR A 83 13.05 8.26 13.29
N ILE A 84 12.74 9.29 14.08
CA ILE A 84 13.55 10.50 14.14
C ILE A 84 14.89 10.18 14.81
N GLU A 85 15.98 10.55 14.15
CA GLU A 85 17.34 10.37 14.64
C GLU A 85 17.95 11.71 15.03
N SER A 86 18.71 11.72 16.12
CA SER A 86 19.43 12.91 16.59
C SER A 86 20.34 13.52 15.53
N LYS A 87 21.03 12.68 14.73
CA LYS A 87 21.91 13.12 13.64
C LYS A 87 21.18 13.85 12.50
N ASN A 88 19.86 13.72 12.40
CA ASN A 88 19.07 14.17 11.27
C ASN A 88 18.12 15.33 11.62
N VAL A 89 18.06 15.78 12.88
CA VAL A 89 17.10 16.80 13.33
C VAL A 89 17.14 18.06 12.44
N GLU A 90 18.33 18.58 12.14
CA GLU A 90 18.48 19.76 11.25
C GLU A 90 18.00 19.48 9.82
N HIS A 91 18.18 18.27 9.30
CA HIS A 91 17.69 17.89 7.97
C HIS A 91 16.17 17.74 7.94
N TYR A 92 15.55 17.25 9.02
CA TYR A 92 14.10 17.21 9.13
C TYR A 92 13.49 18.61 9.03
N GLU A 93 14.06 19.61 9.72
CA GLU A 93 13.58 21.00 9.69
C GLU A 93 13.63 21.64 8.29
N GLN A 94 14.50 21.15 7.39
CA GLN A 94 14.61 21.65 6.02
C GLN A 94 13.55 21.04 5.08
N LEU A 95 13.08 19.83 5.38
CA LEU A 95 12.20 19.06 4.50
C LEU A 95 10.72 19.12 4.94
N PHE A 96 10.47 19.24 6.23
CA PHE A 96 9.15 19.16 6.82
C PHE A 96 8.59 20.55 7.19
N ASP A 97 7.27 20.66 7.29
CA ASP A 97 6.58 21.87 7.79
C ASP A 97 6.58 21.99 9.32
N TRP A 98 7.25 21.06 10.01
CA TRP A 98 7.35 20.97 11.46
C TRP A 98 8.78 21.20 11.95
N LYS A 99 8.90 21.79 13.15
CA LYS A 99 10.18 21.95 13.83
C LYS A 99 10.41 20.80 14.81
N PHE A 100 11.48 20.05 14.58
CA PHE A 100 11.83 18.91 15.41
C PHE A 100 12.86 19.29 16.46
N ASN A 101 12.66 18.77 17.68
CA ASN A 101 13.56 18.97 18.81
C ASN A 101 14.19 17.64 19.25
N VAL A 102 15.14 17.72 20.19
CA VAL A 102 15.78 16.55 20.79
C VAL A 102 14.76 15.60 21.44
N GLU A 103 13.65 16.13 21.94
CA GLU A 103 12.56 15.36 22.54
C GLU A 103 11.78 14.52 21.51
N ASP A 104 11.88 14.85 20.22
CA ASP A 104 11.21 14.08 19.16
C ASP A 104 12.04 12.88 18.70
N VAL A 105 13.31 12.79 19.11
CA VAL A 105 14.18 11.65 18.77
C VAL A 105 13.53 10.36 19.27
N ARG A 106 13.54 9.32 18.42
CA ARG A 106 12.85 8.02 18.60
C ARG A 106 11.33 8.06 18.49
N LYS A 107 10.69 9.18 18.14
CA LYS A 107 9.30 9.13 17.65
C LYS A 107 9.29 8.46 16.28
N SER A 108 8.35 7.53 16.09
CA SER A 108 8.05 6.97 14.77
C SER A 108 7.08 7.90 14.06
N ILE A 109 7.48 8.41 12.89
CA ILE A 109 6.70 9.34 12.09
C ILE A 109 6.45 8.79 10.71
N CYS A 110 5.29 9.09 10.14
CA CYS A 110 4.87 8.74 8.79
C CYS A 110 4.90 9.98 7.90
N PRO A 111 5.90 10.13 7.01
CA PRO A 111 5.99 11.26 6.10
C PRO A 111 4.93 11.19 4.99
N ILE A 112 4.25 12.31 4.78
CA ILE A 112 3.24 12.50 3.75
C ILE A 112 3.74 13.55 2.76
N LEU A 113 4.14 13.07 1.59
CA LEU A 113 4.71 13.89 0.54
C LEU A 113 3.59 14.27 -0.43
N VAL A 114 3.26 15.56 -0.45
CA VAL A 114 2.22 16.13 -1.31
C VAL A 114 2.86 17.05 -2.35
N PRO A 115 2.41 17.00 -3.63
CA PRO A 115 2.95 17.85 -4.68
C PRO A 115 2.86 19.34 -4.32
N ASP A 116 3.96 20.05 -4.58
CA ASP A 116 4.09 21.51 -4.43
C ASP A 116 3.84 22.04 -3.01
N ARG A 117 4.00 21.18 -1.99
CA ARG A 117 3.87 21.54 -0.57
C ARG A 117 5.06 21.05 0.24
N SER A 118 5.28 21.60 1.42
CA SER A 118 6.19 21.01 2.39
C SER A 118 5.70 19.62 2.83
N ILE A 119 6.63 18.77 3.27
CA ILE A 119 6.29 17.46 3.81
C ILE A 119 5.64 17.68 5.17
N PHE A 120 4.52 17.04 5.43
CA PHE A 120 4.00 16.92 6.80
C PHE A 120 4.10 15.47 7.25
N HIS A 121 3.98 15.22 8.55
CA HIS A 121 4.06 13.88 9.09
C HIS A 121 2.89 13.58 10.02
N ILE A 122 2.68 12.31 10.29
CA ILE A 122 1.80 11.81 11.36
C ILE A 122 2.66 11.02 12.33
N GLU A 123 2.42 11.18 13.62
CA GLU A 123 3.21 10.50 14.65
C GLU A 123 2.49 9.24 15.11
N LYS A 124 3.24 8.15 15.28
CA LYS A 124 2.72 6.91 15.88
C LYS A 124 2.43 7.17 17.35
N ILE A 125 1.20 6.92 17.78
CA ILE A 125 0.76 7.24 19.14
C ILE A 125 1.07 6.08 20.08
N ASN A 126 0.84 4.84 19.61
CA ASN A 126 1.09 3.63 20.38
C ASN A 126 2.25 2.83 19.77
N PRO A 127 3.45 2.91 20.35
CA PRO A 127 4.51 1.96 20.08
C PRO A 127 4.00 0.53 20.24
N SER A 128 4.45 -0.37 19.37
CA SER A 128 4.10 -1.78 19.42
C SER A 128 4.88 -2.49 20.53
N VAL A 129 4.32 -3.58 21.05
CA VAL A 129 4.94 -4.36 22.14
C VAL A 129 6.36 -4.85 21.76
N GLY A 130 6.61 -5.16 20.49
CA GLY A 130 7.95 -5.54 20.00
C GLY A 130 8.95 -4.38 19.96
N GLU A 131 8.46 -3.14 19.90
CA GLU A 131 9.27 -1.93 20.09
C GLU A 131 9.55 -1.73 21.60
N GLU A 132 8.59 -1.99 22.49
CA GLU A 132 8.73 -1.77 23.94
C GLU A 132 9.60 -2.83 24.68
N ILE A 133 9.52 -4.12 24.30
CA ILE A 133 10.16 -5.23 25.04
C ILE A 133 11.70 -5.15 25.04
N GLY A 134 12.32 -4.41 24.12
CA GLY A 134 13.78 -4.24 24.06
C GLY A 134 14.37 -3.26 25.09
N TYR A 135 13.54 -2.46 25.78
CA TYR A 135 14.02 -1.31 26.56
C TYR A 135 13.19 -1.03 27.81
N ALA A 136 13.28 -1.91 28.81
CA ALA A 136 12.73 -1.63 30.15
C ALA A 136 13.23 -0.29 30.74
N ASP A 137 14.41 0.19 30.30
CA ASP A 137 15.07 1.40 30.81
C ASP A 137 15.01 2.62 29.87
N VAL A 138 14.57 2.47 28.60
CA VAL A 138 14.54 3.55 27.59
C VAL A 138 13.21 3.53 26.83
N LYS A 139 12.25 4.34 27.26
CA LYS A 139 10.91 4.37 26.63
C LYS A 139 10.94 5.10 25.28
N PHE A 140 10.22 4.57 24.30
CA PHE A 140 9.88 5.29 23.07
C PHE A 140 8.88 6.41 23.38
N ASN A 141 8.90 7.47 22.57
CA ASN A 141 8.03 8.62 22.75
C ASN A 141 6.74 8.45 21.95
N ASN A 142 5.61 8.69 22.59
CA ASN A 142 4.30 8.72 21.93
C ASN A 142 4.18 9.97 21.04
N GLY A 143 3.43 9.83 19.95
CA GLY A 143 3.04 10.94 19.09
C GLY A 143 1.87 11.78 19.61
N GLU A 144 1.75 13.02 19.11
CA GLU A 144 0.68 13.96 19.48
C GLU A 144 -0.12 14.49 18.28
N LEU A 145 0.41 14.40 17.06
CA LEU A 145 -0.19 15.01 15.86
C LEU A 145 -1.33 14.16 15.27
N GLN A 146 -2.47 14.81 14.94
CA GLN A 146 -3.70 14.13 14.53
C GLN A 146 -3.68 13.70 13.06
N GLY A 147 -3.81 12.39 12.83
CA GLY A 147 -3.66 11.77 11.52
C GLY A 147 -4.83 11.91 10.54
N ILE A 148 -5.48 13.07 10.44
CA ILE A 148 -6.52 13.35 9.45
C ILE A 148 -6.11 14.51 8.55
N PHE A 149 -6.18 14.32 7.23
CA PHE A 149 -5.97 15.38 6.25
C PHE A 149 -6.89 15.21 5.05
N SER A 150 -7.05 16.28 4.27
CA SER A 150 -7.89 16.27 3.06
C SER A 150 -7.07 15.98 1.81
N VAL A 151 -7.52 15.02 1.00
CA VAL A 151 -7.05 14.80 -0.37
C VAL A 151 -8.22 15.05 -1.32
N ARG A 152 -8.14 16.13 -2.11
CA ARG A 152 -9.26 16.63 -2.92
C ARG A 152 -10.48 16.88 -2.02
N ASP A 153 -11.60 16.21 -2.29
CA ASP A 153 -12.86 16.32 -1.55
C ASP A 153 -13.04 15.23 -0.49
N TYR A 154 -11.99 14.44 -0.21
CA TYR A 154 -12.05 13.31 0.72
C TYR A 154 -11.18 13.54 1.94
N TYR A 155 -11.69 13.16 3.10
CA TYR A 155 -10.92 13.09 4.33
C TYR A 155 -10.21 11.74 4.42
N MET A 156 -8.91 11.78 4.63
CA MET A 156 -8.03 10.63 4.73
C MET A 156 -7.47 10.56 6.15
N GLY A 157 -7.56 9.37 6.76
CA GLY A 157 -6.99 9.06 8.06
C GLY A 157 -5.80 8.12 7.92
N ILE A 158 -4.76 8.29 8.73
CA ILE A 158 -3.64 7.34 8.81
C ILE A 158 -3.50 6.83 10.23
N LEU A 159 -3.36 5.51 10.35
CA LEU A 159 -3.15 4.79 11.61
C LEU A 159 -1.92 3.90 11.40
N ILE A 160 -0.82 4.18 12.08
CA ILE A 160 0.44 3.43 11.87
C ILE A 160 0.38 2.13 12.68
N CYS A 161 0.24 0.99 11.99
CA CYS A 161 0.28 -0.34 12.57
C CYS A 161 -0.54 -0.50 13.87
N SER A 162 0.11 -0.56 15.05
CA SER A 162 -0.52 -0.73 16.36
C SER A 162 -1.53 0.35 16.72
N ASP A 163 -1.46 1.55 16.12
CA ASP A 163 -2.50 2.59 16.29
C ASP A 163 -3.88 2.08 15.86
N PHE A 164 -3.94 1.25 14.82
CA PHE A 164 -5.18 0.63 14.35
C PHE A 164 -5.74 -0.37 15.38
N LEU A 165 -4.93 -0.92 16.28
CA LEU A 165 -5.43 -1.82 17.31
C LEU A 165 -6.09 -1.08 18.49
N SER A 166 -5.83 0.23 18.63
CA SER A 166 -6.39 1.06 19.69
C SER A 166 -7.83 1.47 19.39
N PRO A 167 -8.82 1.08 20.22
CA PRO A 167 -10.21 1.52 20.03
C PRO A 167 -10.37 3.03 20.07
N ASP A 168 -9.65 3.72 20.96
CA ASP A 168 -9.77 5.17 21.15
C ASP A 168 -9.24 5.94 19.94
N ILE A 169 -8.06 5.56 19.44
CA ILE A 169 -7.46 6.19 18.26
C ILE A 169 -8.29 5.86 17.02
N ARG A 170 -8.66 4.58 16.80
CA ARG A 170 -9.52 4.20 15.67
C ARG A 170 -10.82 4.98 15.68
N SER A 171 -11.54 5.02 16.80
CA SER A 171 -12.83 5.72 16.91
C SER A 171 -12.69 7.20 16.55
N ARG A 172 -11.65 7.87 17.07
CA ARG A 172 -11.36 9.28 16.79
C ARG A 172 -11.08 9.55 15.30
N ILE A 173 -10.32 8.69 14.64
CA ILE A 173 -9.94 8.86 13.24
C ILE A 173 -11.06 8.41 12.30
N LEU A 174 -11.51 7.17 12.43
CA LEU A 174 -12.40 6.51 11.47
C LEU A 174 -13.78 7.15 11.35
N GLN A 175 -14.29 7.77 12.42
CA GLN A 175 -15.59 8.47 12.39
C GLN A 175 -15.56 9.79 11.59
N ASN A 176 -14.37 10.29 11.25
CA ASN A 176 -14.18 11.61 10.65
C ASN A 176 -13.56 11.54 9.25
N VAL A 177 -13.33 10.34 8.71
CA VAL A 177 -12.61 10.15 7.43
C VAL A 177 -13.40 9.27 6.47
N ASN A 178 -13.21 9.50 5.17
CA ASN A 178 -13.76 8.64 4.13
C ASN A 178 -12.85 7.46 3.82
N LEU A 179 -11.55 7.62 3.99
CA LEU A 179 -10.54 6.63 3.67
C LEU A 179 -9.57 6.54 4.85
N ALA A 180 -9.30 5.32 5.32
CA ALA A 180 -8.26 5.06 6.29
C ALA A 180 -7.14 4.25 5.65
N LEU A 181 -5.91 4.66 5.90
CA LEU A 181 -4.70 4.00 5.42
C LEU A 181 -3.90 3.51 6.61
N VAL A 182 -3.48 2.25 6.56
CA VAL A 182 -2.79 1.58 7.65
C VAL A 182 -1.47 1.05 7.12
N PRO A 183 -0.42 1.89 7.03
CA PRO A 183 0.93 1.41 6.77
C PRO A 183 1.42 0.61 7.97
N GLN A 184 1.94 -0.58 7.73
CA GLN A 184 2.24 -1.52 8.81
C GLN A 184 3.34 -2.51 8.45
N PHE A 185 4.06 -2.94 9.49
CA PHE A 185 4.98 -4.06 9.44
C PHE A 185 4.47 -5.11 10.43
N ASN A 186 3.77 -6.12 9.91
CA ASN A 186 3.05 -7.07 10.77
C ASN A 186 3.10 -8.51 10.23
N SER A 187 3.26 -9.47 11.13
CA SER A 187 3.18 -10.90 10.82
C SER A 187 1.78 -11.49 11.10
N GLU A 188 0.97 -10.84 11.95
CA GLU A 188 -0.31 -11.35 12.42
C GLU A 188 -1.50 -10.48 11.99
N MET A 189 -1.87 -10.62 10.72
CA MET A 189 -2.88 -9.77 10.07
C MET A 189 -4.35 -10.11 10.43
N LYS A 190 -4.63 -11.31 10.95
CA LYS A 190 -6.02 -11.75 11.24
C LYS A 190 -6.77 -10.81 12.18
N ARG A 191 -6.07 -10.22 13.16
CA ARG A 191 -6.68 -9.25 14.08
C ARG A 191 -7.06 -7.96 13.36
N PHE A 192 -6.20 -7.48 12.46
CA PHE A 192 -6.45 -6.28 11.67
C PHE A 192 -7.64 -6.49 10.72
N TYR A 193 -7.73 -7.65 10.06
CA TYR A 193 -8.87 -7.98 9.20
C TYR A 193 -10.20 -7.96 9.95
N ARG A 194 -10.28 -8.62 11.12
CA ARG A 194 -11.50 -8.63 11.95
C ARG A 194 -11.92 -7.23 12.38
N LEU A 195 -10.95 -6.39 12.75
CA LEU A 195 -11.24 -5.01 13.12
C LEU A 195 -11.73 -4.22 11.91
N ALA A 196 -11.00 -4.24 10.79
CA ALA A 196 -11.37 -3.54 9.56
C ALA A 196 -12.78 -3.93 9.06
N ASP A 197 -13.12 -5.21 9.10
CA ASP A 197 -14.46 -5.71 8.77
C ASP A 197 -15.53 -5.14 9.71
N SER A 198 -15.26 -5.10 11.02
CA SER A 198 -16.24 -4.64 12.01
C SER A 198 -16.54 -3.13 11.97
N GLU A 199 -15.61 -2.31 11.45
CA GLU A 199 -15.78 -0.84 11.39
C GLU A 199 -16.90 -0.40 10.44
N PHE A 200 -17.32 -1.27 9.52
CA PHE A 200 -18.41 -1.01 8.58
C PHE A 200 -19.80 -1.41 9.10
N ASN A 201 -19.89 -2.04 10.27
CA ASN A 201 -21.17 -2.41 10.88
C ASN A 201 -21.95 -1.20 11.42
N ASN A 202 -21.31 -0.03 11.56
CA ASN A 202 -21.99 1.19 11.94
C ASN A 202 -22.63 1.85 10.70
N PRO A 203 -23.97 1.85 10.55
CA PRO A 203 -24.64 2.40 9.38
C PRO A 203 -24.49 3.93 9.25
N ASN A 204 -24.03 4.62 10.30
CA ASN A 204 -23.82 6.06 10.31
C ASN A 204 -22.35 6.44 10.05
N ASN A 205 -21.48 5.49 9.73
CA ASN A 205 -20.07 5.78 9.49
C ASN A 205 -19.87 6.47 8.12
N VAL A 206 -19.10 7.55 8.10
CA VAL A 206 -18.67 8.25 6.86
C VAL A 206 -17.49 7.56 6.17
N LEU A 207 -16.88 6.59 6.86
CA LEU A 207 -15.84 5.72 6.36
C LEU A 207 -16.35 4.88 5.19
N LYS A 208 -15.59 4.90 4.11
CA LYS A 208 -15.88 4.17 2.88
C LYS A 208 -14.88 3.04 2.68
N VAL A 209 -13.62 3.28 3.01
CA VAL A 209 -12.51 2.35 2.70
C VAL A 209 -11.50 2.30 3.85
N ILE A 210 -11.01 1.10 4.13
CA ILE A 210 -9.79 0.86 4.92
C ILE A 210 -8.80 0.11 4.02
N LEU A 211 -7.61 0.68 3.81
CA LEU A 211 -6.51 0.04 3.11
C LEU A 211 -5.40 -0.33 4.09
N LEU A 212 -5.13 -1.62 4.20
CA LEU A 212 -4.06 -2.21 5.00
C LEU A 212 -2.85 -2.44 4.09
N ALA A 213 -1.78 -1.66 4.26
CA ALA A 213 -0.56 -1.72 3.44
C ALA A 213 0.57 -2.37 4.26
N ASN A 214 0.76 -3.69 4.10
CA ASN A 214 1.70 -4.48 4.89
C ASN A 214 2.96 -4.86 4.12
N ALA A 215 4.06 -4.96 4.84
CA ALA A 215 5.29 -5.58 4.35
C ALA A 215 5.16 -7.10 4.18
N THR A 216 6.09 -7.71 3.44
CA THR A 216 6.22 -9.16 3.26
C THR A 216 7.66 -9.63 3.53
N GLY A 217 7.89 -10.93 3.66
CA GLY A 217 9.20 -11.52 3.99
C GLY A 217 9.19 -12.42 5.22
N GLU A 218 10.35 -12.57 5.87
CA GLU A 218 10.53 -13.47 7.03
C GLU A 218 9.84 -12.92 8.29
N THR A 219 9.93 -11.60 8.48
CA THR A 219 9.51 -10.89 9.70
C THR A 219 8.13 -10.22 9.55
N ALA A 220 7.63 -10.06 8.33
CA ALA A 220 6.27 -9.61 8.01
C ALA A 220 5.65 -10.55 6.97
N LYS A 221 4.37 -10.88 7.07
CA LYS A 221 3.77 -11.99 6.29
C LYS A 221 2.78 -11.52 5.22
N GLY A 222 3.05 -10.39 4.57
CA GLY A 222 2.18 -9.86 3.51
C GLY A 222 0.73 -9.70 3.96
N GLY A 223 -0.23 -9.98 3.09
CA GLY A 223 -1.65 -9.85 3.43
C GLY A 223 -2.09 -8.38 3.50
N SER A 224 -1.52 -7.54 2.64
CA SER A 224 -2.15 -6.27 2.33
C SER A 224 -3.61 -6.48 1.90
N ALA A 225 -4.49 -5.57 2.26
CA ALA A 225 -5.93 -5.79 2.10
C ALA A 225 -6.72 -4.51 1.93
N LEU A 226 -7.84 -4.61 1.22
CA LEU A 226 -8.81 -3.54 1.07
C LEU A 226 -10.15 -3.98 1.65
N PHE A 227 -10.66 -3.20 2.60
CA PHE A 227 -12.01 -3.34 3.13
C PHE A 227 -12.83 -2.13 2.71
N MET A 228 -14.08 -2.36 2.31
CA MET A 228 -14.94 -1.30 1.79
C MET A 228 -16.38 -1.55 2.19
N ASN A 229 -17.16 -0.48 2.37
CA ASN A 229 -18.59 -0.58 2.62
C ASN A 229 -19.32 -1.10 1.36
N LEU A 230 -19.52 -2.41 1.30
CA LEU A 230 -20.10 -3.14 0.17
C LEU A 230 -21.61 -3.36 0.35
N GLY A 231 -22.32 -3.53 -0.77
CA GLY A 231 -23.72 -3.97 -0.74
C GLY A 231 -23.86 -5.45 -0.40
N ALA A 232 -25.03 -5.86 0.11
CA ALA A 232 -25.28 -7.22 0.60
C ALA A 232 -24.91 -8.36 -0.38
N SER A 233 -25.12 -8.16 -1.68
CA SER A 233 -24.74 -9.15 -2.70
C SER A 233 -23.22 -9.36 -2.78
N HIS A 234 -22.44 -8.28 -2.65
CA HIS A 234 -20.99 -8.32 -2.66
C HIS A 234 -20.44 -8.83 -1.34
N GLN A 235 -21.09 -8.49 -0.22
CA GLN A 235 -20.70 -9.00 1.09
C GLN A 235 -20.74 -10.53 1.13
N LYS A 236 -21.73 -11.15 0.48
CA LYS A 236 -21.79 -12.61 0.36
C LYS A 236 -20.57 -13.17 -0.37
N VAL A 237 -20.21 -12.59 -1.51
CA VAL A 237 -19.03 -13.01 -2.30
C VAL A 237 -17.75 -12.79 -1.50
N SER A 238 -17.59 -11.62 -0.87
CA SER A 238 -16.47 -11.30 0.02
C SER A 238 -16.32 -12.31 1.16
N LYS A 239 -17.43 -12.71 1.80
CA LYS A 239 -17.43 -13.70 2.86
C LYS A 239 -17.01 -15.08 2.36
N GLU A 240 -17.47 -15.48 1.18
CA GLU A 240 -17.10 -16.75 0.54
C GLU A 240 -15.61 -16.78 0.12
N SER A 241 -15.09 -15.68 -0.42
CA SER A 241 -13.71 -15.59 -0.89
C SER A 241 -12.68 -15.37 0.23
N PHE A 242 -13.01 -14.55 1.22
CA PHE A 242 -12.03 -14.06 2.21
C PHE A 242 -12.42 -14.35 3.66
N GLY A 243 -13.67 -14.75 3.93
CA GLY A 243 -14.17 -14.98 5.28
C GLY A 243 -14.61 -13.70 6.02
N TYR A 244 -14.70 -12.58 5.32
CA TYR A 244 -15.07 -11.27 5.87
C TYR A 244 -16.11 -10.60 4.98
N ASP A 245 -17.10 -9.94 5.58
CA ASP A 245 -18.24 -9.38 4.86
C ASP A 245 -17.83 -8.15 4.02
N TYR A 246 -16.81 -7.40 4.42
CA TYR A 246 -16.40 -6.15 3.76
C TYR A 246 -15.04 -6.23 3.06
N ALA A 247 -14.38 -7.39 3.07
CA ALA A 247 -13.11 -7.59 2.37
C ALA A 247 -13.34 -7.62 0.85
N THR A 248 -12.75 -6.65 0.15
CA THR A 248 -12.69 -6.67 -1.33
C THR A 248 -11.50 -7.48 -1.82
N LEU A 249 -10.39 -7.38 -1.10
CA LEU A 249 -9.15 -8.07 -1.44
C LEU A 249 -8.36 -8.36 -0.17
N ILE A 250 -7.78 -9.56 -0.08
CA ILE A 250 -6.71 -9.91 0.85
C ILE A 250 -5.64 -10.63 0.03
N THR A 251 -4.42 -10.11 0.00
CA THR A 251 -3.33 -10.67 -0.80
C THR A 251 -2.73 -11.92 -0.17
N SER A 252 -1.93 -12.63 -0.99
CA SER A 252 -1.05 -13.67 -0.49
C SER A 252 0.01 -13.10 0.47
N LYS A 253 0.56 -14.00 1.28
CA LYS A 253 1.49 -13.66 2.36
C LYS A 253 2.95 -13.59 1.95
N GLU A 254 3.28 -14.00 0.72
CA GLU A 254 4.64 -14.44 0.38
C GLU A 254 5.26 -13.64 -0.77
N GLU A 255 4.48 -13.04 -1.67
CA GLU A 255 5.03 -12.31 -2.83
C GLU A 255 5.11 -10.79 -2.59
N GLU A 256 6.18 -10.16 -3.11
CA GLU A 256 6.24 -8.72 -3.29
C GLU A 256 5.33 -8.30 -4.45
N LEU A 257 4.48 -7.30 -4.24
CA LEU A 257 3.52 -6.86 -5.25
C LEU A 257 3.04 -5.42 -5.01
N ILE A 258 2.50 -4.81 -6.07
CA ILE A 258 1.76 -3.56 -6.03
C ILE A 258 0.28 -3.86 -6.26
N LEU A 259 -0.57 -3.31 -5.41
CA LEU A 259 -2.01 -3.31 -5.58
C LEU A 259 -2.45 -1.99 -6.18
N LEU A 260 -2.88 -1.99 -7.43
CA LEU A 260 -3.49 -0.84 -8.07
C LEU A 260 -4.99 -0.88 -7.81
N PHE A 261 -5.54 0.19 -7.24
CA PHE A 261 -6.97 0.33 -6.99
C PHE A 261 -7.53 1.53 -7.75
N LYS A 262 -8.71 1.35 -8.36
CA LYS A 262 -9.58 2.43 -8.85
C LYS A 262 -10.85 2.39 -8.00
N ILE A 263 -10.98 3.31 -7.05
CA ILE A 263 -12.05 3.30 -6.04
C ILE A 263 -13.07 4.36 -6.41
N ASN A 264 -14.33 3.97 -6.56
CA ASN A 264 -15.43 4.90 -6.75
C ASN A 264 -15.94 5.42 -5.40
N MET A 265 -15.56 6.66 -5.08
CA MET A 265 -15.88 7.29 -3.80
C MET A 265 -17.32 7.85 -3.75
N GLU A 266 -18.08 7.85 -4.85
CA GLU A 266 -19.48 8.35 -4.88
C GLU A 266 -20.52 7.23 -4.73
N SER A 267 -20.22 6.01 -5.19
CA SER A 267 -21.16 4.87 -5.20
C SER A 267 -21.43 4.25 -3.82
N ILE A 268 -20.74 4.73 -2.79
CA ILE A 268 -20.71 4.13 -1.44
C ILE A 268 -21.74 4.83 -0.53
N SER A 269 -23.00 4.89 -0.98
CA SER A 269 -24.15 5.29 -0.15
C SER A 269 -25.05 4.07 0.08
N GLY A 270 -25.71 4.00 1.25
CA GLY A 270 -26.28 2.79 1.88
C GLY A 270 -27.34 1.98 1.12
N ARG A 271 -27.50 2.19 -0.20
CA ARG A 271 -28.20 1.29 -1.11
C ARG A 271 -27.37 1.09 -2.37
N THR A 272 -26.30 0.33 -2.21
CA THR A 272 -25.51 -0.21 -3.31
C THR A 272 -26.44 -0.95 -4.29
N PRO A 273 -26.46 -0.60 -5.59
CA PRO A 273 -27.35 -1.23 -6.55
C PRO A 273 -27.05 -2.73 -6.72
N ASN A 274 -28.09 -3.54 -6.92
CA ASN A 274 -27.97 -5.00 -7.11
C ASN A 274 -27.22 -5.39 -8.40
N VAL A 275 -27.12 -4.47 -9.37
CA VAL A 275 -26.40 -4.64 -10.63
C VAL A 275 -25.61 -3.37 -10.90
N TRP A 276 -24.29 -3.50 -11.02
CA TRP A 276 -23.43 -2.39 -11.39
C TRP A 276 -23.41 -2.23 -12.90
N LYS A 277 -23.49 -0.99 -13.37
CA LYS A 277 -22.93 -0.66 -14.69
C LYS A 277 -21.39 -0.70 -14.55
N PRO A 278 -20.63 -1.02 -15.60
CA PRO A 278 -19.17 -0.99 -15.56
C PRO A 278 -18.60 0.29 -14.92
N GLU A 279 -19.26 1.41 -15.20
CA GLU A 279 -18.91 2.77 -14.77
C GLU A 279 -19.31 3.08 -13.32
N SER A 280 -19.96 2.13 -12.66
CA SER A 280 -20.47 2.25 -11.30
C SER A 280 -19.79 1.26 -10.35
N HIS A 281 -18.92 0.35 -10.83
CA HIS A 281 -18.21 -0.59 -9.95
C HIS A 281 -17.55 0.16 -8.78
N PRO A 282 -17.69 -0.37 -7.55
CA PRO A 282 -17.28 0.36 -6.37
C PRO A 282 -15.75 0.37 -6.25
N VAL A 283 -15.10 -0.66 -6.79
CA VAL A 283 -13.65 -0.77 -6.88
C VAL A 283 -13.26 -1.74 -7.99
N ASP A 284 -12.24 -1.36 -8.75
CA ASP A 284 -11.45 -2.28 -9.57
C ASP A 284 -10.05 -2.38 -8.98
N TYR A 285 -9.43 -3.56 -9.09
CA TYR A 285 -8.06 -3.75 -8.63
C TYR A 285 -7.22 -4.62 -9.56
N GLN A 286 -5.90 -4.44 -9.47
CA GLN A 286 -4.92 -5.25 -10.17
C GLN A 286 -3.73 -5.54 -9.26
N GLU A 287 -3.34 -6.81 -9.18
CA GLU A 287 -2.12 -7.25 -8.50
C GLU A 287 -0.95 -7.24 -9.48
N ILE A 288 0.07 -6.43 -9.26
CA ILE A 288 1.27 -6.35 -10.11
C ILE A 288 2.44 -6.94 -9.31
N PRO A 289 2.94 -8.13 -9.65
CA PRO A 289 4.07 -8.70 -8.93
C PRO A 289 5.34 -7.87 -9.16
N ILE A 290 6.14 -7.76 -8.10
CA ILE A 290 7.48 -7.20 -8.12
C ILE A 290 8.43 -8.39 -8.19
N ILE A 291 9.15 -8.53 -9.29
CA ILE A 291 9.92 -9.73 -9.61
C ILE A 291 11.37 -9.32 -9.84
N LYS A 292 12.30 -10.10 -9.28
CA LYS A 292 13.72 -9.94 -9.55
C LYS A 292 13.99 -10.04 -11.05
N LYS A 293 14.78 -9.10 -11.58
CA LYS A 293 15.15 -9.09 -13.00
C LYS A 293 16.11 -10.22 -13.33
N GLU A 294 15.54 -11.34 -13.80
CA GLU A 294 16.28 -12.48 -14.32
C GLU A 294 16.10 -12.61 -15.84
N LYS A 295 17.12 -13.12 -16.53
CA LYS A 295 17.13 -13.20 -18.01
C LYS A 295 15.88 -13.90 -18.57
N GLY A 296 15.51 -15.04 -17.99
CA GLY A 296 14.37 -15.84 -18.46
C GLY A 296 13.03 -15.12 -18.35
N ILE A 297 12.74 -14.54 -17.18
CA ILE A 297 11.47 -13.81 -16.99
C ILE A 297 11.44 -12.51 -17.81
N LEU A 298 12.58 -11.82 -17.93
CA LEU A 298 12.69 -10.61 -18.76
C LEU A 298 12.38 -10.90 -20.24
N GLU A 299 12.93 -11.99 -20.79
CA GLU A 299 12.66 -12.40 -22.17
C GLU A 299 11.18 -12.72 -22.40
N ILE A 300 10.53 -13.39 -21.43
CA ILE A 300 9.09 -13.70 -21.49
C ILE A 300 8.25 -12.43 -21.47
N ILE A 301 8.49 -11.54 -20.50
CA ILE A 301 7.71 -10.29 -20.36
C ILE A 301 7.90 -9.41 -21.60
N ASN A 302 9.12 -9.23 -22.10
CA ASN A 302 9.37 -8.46 -23.31
C ASN A 302 8.71 -9.10 -24.53
N GLY A 303 8.80 -10.43 -24.69
CA GLY A 303 8.14 -11.13 -25.78
C GLY A 303 6.62 -10.93 -25.80
N ILE A 304 5.98 -10.86 -24.62
CA ILE A 304 4.54 -10.56 -24.51
C ILE A 304 4.25 -9.10 -24.87
N GLN A 305 5.10 -8.15 -24.48
CA GLN A 305 4.93 -6.74 -24.82
C GLN A 305 5.14 -6.49 -26.32
N ASP A 306 6.08 -7.19 -26.95
CA ASP A 306 6.44 -7.08 -28.35
C ASP A 306 5.49 -7.89 -29.28
N ALA A 307 4.67 -8.78 -28.73
CA ALA A 307 3.72 -9.56 -29.50
C ALA A 307 2.71 -8.67 -30.25
N GLU A 308 2.47 -9.00 -31.53
CA GLU A 308 1.57 -8.26 -32.42
C GLU A 308 0.13 -8.82 -32.42
N ASP A 309 -0.07 -10.03 -31.92
CA ASP A 309 -1.37 -10.69 -31.87
C ASP A 309 -1.53 -11.63 -30.66
N VAL A 310 -2.77 -12.06 -30.43
CA VAL A 310 -3.13 -12.98 -29.33
C VAL A 310 -2.47 -14.34 -29.50
N HIS A 311 -2.24 -14.79 -30.74
CA HIS A 311 -1.64 -16.09 -31.01
C HIS A 311 -0.19 -16.15 -30.53
N SER A 312 0.60 -15.11 -30.82
CA SER A 312 2.00 -14.96 -30.40
C SER A 312 2.11 -14.93 -28.87
N CYS A 313 1.23 -14.18 -28.20
CA CYS A 313 1.14 -14.22 -26.73
C CYS A 313 0.82 -15.63 -26.21
N ALA A 314 -0.13 -16.31 -26.85
CA ALA A 314 -0.53 -17.66 -26.47
C ALA A 314 0.61 -18.66 -26.64
N GLU A 315 1.43 -18.56 -27.68
CA GLU A 315 2.61 -19.42 -27.87
C GLU A 315 3.62 -19.23 -26.73
N ILE A 316 3.92 -17.98 -26.36
CA ILE A 316 4.83 -17.67 -25.25
C ILE A 316 4.29 -18.21 -23.92
N LEU A 317 3.00 -17.97 -23.63
CA LEU A 317 2.37 -18.35 -22.35
C LEU A 317 2.02 -19.83 -22.23
N ASN A 318 1.83 -20.54 -23.36
CA ASN A 318 1.56 -21.98 -23.38
C ASN A 318 2.82 -22.84 -23.47
N ASP A 319 3.98 -22.24 -23.75
CA ASP A 319 5.26 -22.96 -23.67
C ASP A 319 5.52 -23.43 -22.23
N LYS A 320 5.72 -24.75 -22.05
CA LYS A 320 5.87 -25.37 -20.73
C LYS A 320 7.08 -24.84 -19.95
N ARG A 321 8.16 -24.48 -20.64
CA ARG A 321 9.36 -23.94 -20.00
C ARG A 321 9.09 -22.51 -19.52
N ASN A 322 8.39 -21.71 -20.32
CA ASN A 322 7.99 -20.36 -19.91
C ASN A 322 7.02 -20.39 -18.73
N GLN A 323 6.04 -21.29 -18.73
CA GLN A 323 5.13 -21.48 -17.59
C GLN A 323 5.89 -21.82 -16.30
N GLU A 324 6.91 -22.69 -16.38
CA GLU A 324 7.73 -23.03 -15.22
C GLU A 324 8.57 -21.84 -14.74
N ILE A 325 9.17 -21.08 -15.65
CA ILE A 325 9.90 -19.86 -15.31
C ILE A 325 8.98 -18.85 -14.63
N ILE A 326 7.77 -18.63 -15.18
CA ILE A 326 6.76 -17.74 -14.60
C ILE A 326 6.39 -18.23 -13.19
N ARG A 327 6.10 -19.52 -13.03
CA ARG A 327 5.69 -20.11 -11.74
C ARG A 327 6.73 -19.97 -10.64
N ILE A 328 8.01 -20.15 -10.99
CA ILE A 328 9.14 -19.98 -10.05
C ILE A 328 9.25 -18.52 -9.60
N ASN A 329 8.98 -17.58 -10.50
CA ASN A 329 9.18 -16.15 -10.25
C ASN A 329 7.96 -15.46 -9.63
N SER A 330 6.74 -15.90 -9.94
CA SER A 330 5.50 -15.33 -9.39
C SER A 330 4.30 -16.27 -9.59
N GLN A 331 3.68 -16.68 -8.48
CA GLN A 331 2.40 -17.40 -8.53
C GLN A 331 1.28 -16.47 -9.00
N ILE A 332 1.37 -15.16 -8.73
CA ILE A 332 0.43 -14.15 -9.23
C ILE A 332 0.40 -14.13 -10.76
N LEU A 333 1.55 -14.09 -11.43
CA LEU A 333 1.61 -14.18 -12.90
C LEU A 333 1.12 -15.55 -13.39
N PHE A 334 1.55 -16.63 -12.73
CA PHE A 334 1.18 -17.98 -13.14
C PHE A 334 -0.34 -18.18 -13.13
N ASN A 335 -1.05 -17.65 -12.13
CA ASN A 335 -2.51 -17.72 -12.05
C ASN A 335 -3.21 -16.90 -13.15
N LYS A 336 -2.48 -16.06 -13.88
CA LYS A 336 -3.00 -15.18 -14.92
C LYS A 336 -2.69 -15.62 -16.34
N ILE A 337 -1.94 -16.71 -16.53
CA ILE A 337 -1.54 -17.21 -17.86
C ILE A 337 -2.73 -17.67 -18.72
N ASP A 338 -3.88 -17.97 -18.11
CA ASP A 338 -5.10 -18.22 -18.86
C ASP A 338 -5.63 -16.92 -19.47
N ILE A 339 -5.45 -16.81 -20.78
CA ILE A 339 -5.79 -15.66 -21.61
C ILE A 339 -7.02 -15.89 -22.49
N ASN A 340 -7.78 -16.96 -22.25
CA ASN A 340 -8.95 -17.27 -23.07
C ASN A 340 -9.96 -16.11 -23.05
N ASN A 341 -10.46 -15.75 -24.23
CA ASN A 341 -11.41 -14.65 -24.46
C ASN A 341 -10.88 -13.24 -24.16
N LEU A 342 -9.57 -13.06 -24.03
CA LEU A 342 -8.95 -11.74 -23.91
C LEU A 342 -8.45 -11.25 -25.26
N ASN A 343 -8.54 -9.94 -25.49
CA ASN A 343 -7.83 -9.29 -26.59
C ASN A 343 -6.35 -9.01 -26.22
N LEU A 344 -5.55 -8.61 -27.20
CA LEU A 344 -4.11 -8.43 -27.01
C LEU A 344 -3.76 -7.42 -25.90
N GLU A 345 -4.46 -6.29 -25.84
CA GLU A 345 -4.22 -5.26 -24.82
C GLU A 345 -4.59 -5.76 -23.43
N GLU A 346 -5.72 -6.46 -23.30
CA GLU A 346 -6.12 -7.10 -22.04
C GLU A 346 -5.08 -8.12 -21.56
N ILE A 347 -4.45 -8.86 -22.48
CA ILE A 347 -3.37 -9.80 -22.15
C ILE A 347 -2.14 -9.04 -21.65
N LYS A 348 -1.71 -8.00 -22.38
CA LYS A 348 -0.53 -7.19 -22.03
C LYS A 348 -0.72 -6.48 -20.70
N GLU A 349 -1.92 -5.97 -20.42
CA GLU A 349 -2.29 -5.41 -19.13
C GLU A 349 -2.27 -6.47 -18.03
N ARG A 350 -2.83 -7.66 -18.29
CA ARG A 350 -2.94 -8.74 -17.30
C ARG A 350 -1.58 -9.32 -16.88
N ILE A 351 -0.61 -9.38 -17.79
CA ILE A 351 0.74 -9.95 -17.57
C ILE A 351 1.80 -8.86 -17.23
N GLN A 352 1.37 -7.74 -16.67
CA GLN A 352 2.31 -6.72 -16.17
C GLN A 352 3.05 -7.19 -14.92
N ALA A 353 4.33 -6.80 -14.82
CA ALA A 353 5.18 -6.97 -13.65
C ALA A 353 6.14 -5.79 -13.52
N VAL A 354 6.62 -5.52 -12.30
CA VAL A 354 7.76 -4.62 -12.07
C VAL A 354 9.02 -5.46 -11.95
N LEU A 355 9.96 -5.27 -12.87
CA LEU A 355 11.23 -5.99 -12.88
C LEU A 355 12.27 -5.19 -12.12
N VAL A 356 12.77 -5.74 -11.00
CA VAL A 356 13.66 -5.05 -10.06
C VAL A 356 15.07 -5.63 -10.02
#